data_AF-A0A5B7BDZ7-F1
#
_entry.id   AF-A0A5B7BDZ7-F1
#
_cell.length_a   1.000
_cell.length_b   1.000
_cell.length_c   1.000
_cell.angle_alpha   90.00
_cell.angle_beta   90.00
_cell.angle_gamma   90.00
#
_symmetry.space_group_name_H-M   'P 1'
#
loop_
_entity.id
_entity.type
_entity.pdbx_description
1 polymer ?
#
loop_
_entity_poly.entity_id
_entity_poly.type
_entity_poly.pdbx_seq_one_letter_code
_entity_poly.pdbx_strand_id
1 'polypeptide(L)'
;MIVAALKYAEKELLGDLNYPSFSLPTPPMKPFAHTFYRIVMKVASPVSNYTANLTTYPPGAGIKIHVDPGILTFNSVGQRLYFEVTVTGMLGQIGESMIFASLLWYNNENQVRSPIVVYASS
;
A
#
# COMPACT_ATOMS: atom_id res chain seq x y z
N MET A 1 7.77 2.78 13.11
CA MET A 1 7.62 1.59 12.24
C MET A 1 8.37 1.88 10.95
N ILE A 2 9.07 0.90 10.37
CA ILE A 2 9.66 1.04 9.02
C ILE A 2 9.17 -0.11 8.14
N VAL A 3 9.10 0.15 6.84
CA VAL A 3 8.98 -0.91 5.83
C VAL A 3 10.35 -1.59 5.70
N ALA A 4 10.41 -2.90 5.89
CA ALA A 4 11.68 -3.62 6.04
C ALA A 4 11.94 -4.52 4.83
N ALA A 5 12.81 -4.13 3.90
CA ALA A 5 13.13 -4.94 2.72
C ALA A 5 13.45 -6.40 3.09
N LEU A 6 12.56 -7.32 2.73
CA LEU A 6 12.74 -8.76 2.90
C LEU A 6 12.31 -9.41 1.59
N LYS A 7 13.20 -10.23 1.02
CA LYS A 7 12.94 -11.01 -0.18
C LYS A 7 12.12 -12.24 0.22
N TYR A 8 10.94 -12.43 -0.37
CA TYR A 8 10.34 -13.75 -0.42
C TYR A 8 10.91 -14.50 -1.61
N ALA A 9 11.49 -15.67 -1.36
CA ALA A 9 11.93 -16.60 -2.38
C ALA A 9 10.78 -17.55 -2.69
N GLU A 10 9.88 -17.14 -3.58
CA GLU A 10 9.26 -18.00 -4.59
C GLU A 10 8.35 -17.12 -5.45
N LYS A 11 8.83 -16.82 -6.67
CA LYS A 11 8.18 -16.02 -7.73
C LYS A 11 8.15 -14.50 -7.46
N GLU A 12 9.28 -13.85 -7.74
CA GLU A 12 9.36 -12.39 -7.85
C GLU A 12 8.45 -11.89 -9.00
N LEU A 13 7.24 -11.46 -8.67
CA LEU A 13 6.64 -10.35 -9.40
C LEU A 13 7.36 -9.09 -8.92
N LEU A 14 7.89 -8.29 -9.85
CA LEU A 14 8.61 -7.03 -9.56
C LEU A 14 7.81 -6.06 -8.63
N GLY A 15 6.49 -6.25 -8.49
CA GLY A 15 5.62 -5.49 -7.58
C GLY A 15 5.69 -5.85 -6.09
N ASP A 16 6.20 -7.03 -5.74
CA ASP A 16 6.23 -7.52 -4.35
C ASP A 16 7.53 -7.22 -3.59
N LEU A 17 8.41 -6.40 -4.19
CA LEU A 17 9.51 -5.80 -3.45
C LEU A 17 8.94 -4.96 -2.30
N ASN A 18 9.48 -5.16 -1.10
CA ASN A 18 9.00 -4.47 0.09
C ASN A 18 9.51 -3.02 0.16
N TYR A 19 9.07 -2.19 -0.80
CA TYR A 19 9.35 -0.76 -0.88
C TYR A 19 8.32 0.05 -0.07
N PRO A 20 8.72 1.24 0.43
CA PRO A 20 7.83 2.18 1.12
C PRO A 20 6.86 2.91 0.17
N SER A 21 6.62 2.38 -1.02
CA SER A 21 5.72 2.91 -2.03
C SER A 21 5.10 1.78 -2.85
N PHE A 22 4.04 2.12 -3.57
CA PHE A 22 3.30 1.24 -4.47
C PHE A 22 3.19 1.92 -5.83
N SER A 23 3.54 1.19 -6.88
CA SER A 23 3.48 1.66 -8.26
C SER A 23 2.81 0.58 -9.09
N LEU A 24 1.68 0.94 -9.72
CA LEU A 24 0.85 0.01 -10.47
C LEU A 24 0.62 0.50 -11.89
N PRO A 25 1.37 -0.02 -12.88
CA PRO A 25 1.00 0.14 -14.28
C PRO A 25 -0.25 -0.69 -14.57
N THR A 26 -1.23 -0.11 -15.26
CA THR A 26 -2.46 -0.81 -15.64
C THR A 26 -2.72 -0.67 -17.14
N PRO A 27 -3.38 -1.66 -17.76
CA PRO A 27 -3.87 -1.49 -19.12
C PRO A 27 -4.88 -0.33 -19.19
N PRO A 28 -4.80 0.54 -20.21
CA PRO A 28 -5.74 1.64 -20.38
C PRO A 28 -7.15 1.11 -20.71
N MET A 29 -8.18 1.73 -20.12
CA MET A 29 -9.59 1.42 -20.37
C MET A 29 -9.98 -0.06 -20.14
N LYS A 30 -9.23 -0.78 -19.30
CA LYS A 30 -9.54 -2.16 -18.92
C LYS A 30 -9.64 -2.28 -17.40
N PRO A 31 -10.55 -3.10 -16.88
CA PRO A 31 -10.58 -3.45 -15.47
C PRO A 31 -9.25 -4.08 -15.04
N PHE A 32 -8.81 -3.75 -13.83
CA PHE A 32 -7.64 -4.35 -13.20
C PHE A 32 -7.90 -4.65 -11.72
N ALA A 33 -7.15 -5.63 -11.21
CA ALA A 33 -7.05 -5.96 -9.80
C ALA A 33 -5.61 -6.39 -9.52
N HIS A 34 -5.00 -5.80 -8.50
CA HIS A 34 -3.65 -6.16 -8.08
C HIS A 34 -3.50 -6.04 -6.57
N THR A 35 -2.79 -6.98 -5.97
CA THR A 35 -2.51 -7.02 -4.54
C THR A 35 -1.02 -6.95 -4.32
N PHE A 36 -0.60 -5.98 -3.51
CA PHE A 36 0.77 -5.83 -3.06
C PHE A 36 0.95 -6.41 -1.67
N TYR A 37 1.99 -7.19 -1.46
CA TYR A 37 2.33 -7.71 -0.13
C TYR A 37 3.47 -6.89 0.50
N ARG A 38 3.33 -6.55 1.79
CA ARG A 38 4.33 -5.78 2.53
C ARG A 38 4.59 -6.34 3.92
N ILE A 39 5.81 -6.08 4.39
CA ILE A 39 6.25 -6.43 5.73
C ILE A 39 6.74 -5.17 6.43
N VAL A 40 6.26 -4.93 7.63
CA VAL A 40 6.71 -3.80 8.44
C VAL A 40 7.32 -4.30 9.74
N MET A 41 8.33 -3.57 10.20
CA MET A 41 9.05 -3.88 11.42
C MET A 41 8.92 -2.74 12.43
N LYS A 42 8.71 -3.10 13.69
CA LYS A 42 8.76 -2.16 14.81
C LYS A 42 10.22 -1.84 15.13
N VAL A 43 10.58 -0.55 15.10
CA VAL A 43 11.96 -0.09 15.31
C VAL A 43 12.19 0.64 16.63
N ALA A 44 11.13 1.17 17.23
CA ALA A 44 11.21 1.99 18.45
C ALA A 44 9.87 2.02 19.18
N SER A 45 9.93 2.28 20.49
CA SER A 45 8.82 2.26 21.47
C SER A 45 8.25 0.85 21.72
N PRO A 46 7.67 0.58 22.90
CA PRO A 46 7.03 -0.71 23.20
C PRO A 46 5.70 -0.87 22.44
N VAL A 47 4.84 -1.76 22.95
CA VAL A 47 3.54 -2.16 22.41
C VAL A 47 2.78 -0.97 21.79
N SER A 48 2.34 -1.10 20.53
CA SER A 48 1.64 -0.02 19.83
C SER A 48 0.75 -0.55 18.71
N ASN A 49 -0.41 0.09 18.54
CA ASN A 49 -1.34 -0.18 17.46
C ASN A 49 -1.25 0.93 16.41
N TYR A 50 -1.21 0.57 15.13
CA TYR A 50 -1.29 1.50 14.01
C TYR A 50 -2.55 1.22 13.20
N THR A 51 -3.34 2.24 12.92
CA THR A 51 -4.53 2.15 12.07
C THR A 51 -4.19 2.61 10.66
N ALA A 52 -4.73 1.91 9.66
CA ALA A 52 -4.61 2.30 8.25
C ALA A 52 -5.60 3.43 7.93
N ASN A 53 -5.13 4.43 7.19
CA ASN A 53 -5.97 5.45 6.56
C ASN A 53 -5.55 5.60 5.10
N LEU A 54 -6.53 5.72 4.21
CA LEU A 54 -6.32 5.84 2.78
C LEU A 54 -6.79 7.21 2.30
N THR A 55 -5.97 7.85 1.46
CA THR A 55 -6.34 9.07 0.75
C THR A 55 -6.18 8.86 -0.75
N THR A 56 -7.10 9.36 -1.56
CA THR A 56 -7.05 9.23 -3.02
C THR A 56 -7.30 10.58 -3.68
N TYR A 57 -6.59 10.86 -4.78
CA TYR A 57 -6.74 12.05 -5.59
C TYR A 57 -6.61 11.70 -7.09
N PRO A 58 -7.50 12.22 -7.95
CA PRO A 58 -8.63 13.09 -7.62
C PRO A 58 -9.78 12.36 -6.88
N PRO A 59 -10.66 13.09 -6.16
CA PRO A 59 -11.85 12.50 -5.55
C PRO A 59 -12.76 11.89 -6.62
N GLY A 60 -13.39 10.75 -6.33
CA GLY A 60 -14.21 10.04 -7.33
C GLY A 60 -13.40 9.32 -8.41
N ALA A 61 -12.08 9.26 -8.26
CA ALA A 61 -11.19 8.42 -9.05
C ALA A 61 -11.75 6.99 -9.20
N GLY A 62 -11.67 6.43 -10.41
CA GLY A 62 -12.24 5.13 -10.79
C GLY A 62 -11.57 3.90 -10.16
N ILE A 63 -10.97 4.04 -8.98
CA ILE A 63 -10.26 2.99 -8.25
C ILE A 63 -10.77 2.83 -6.82
N LYS A 64 -10.61 1.61 -6.30
CA LYS A 64 -10.83 1.25 -4.90
C LYS A 64 -9.56 0.65 -4.35
N ILE A 65 -9.18 1.08 -3.15
CA ILE A 65 -8.01 0.59 -2.43
C ILE A 65 -8.49 -0.03 -1.12
N HIS A 66 -8.01 -1.22 -0.80
CA HIS A 66 -8.29 -1.94 0.43
C HIS A 66 -6.97 -2.37 1.09
N VAL A 67 -6.95 -2.40 2.42
CA VAL A 67 -5.79 -2.80 3.23
C VAL A 67 -6.24 -3.82 4.26
N ASP A 68 -5.54 -4.95 4.32
CA ASP A 68 -5.79 -6.01 5.30
C ASP A 68 -4.48 -6.47 5.97
N PRO A 69 -4.42 -6.57 7.31
CA PRO A 69 -5.42 -6.06 8.26
C PRO A 69 -5.47 -4.54 8.28
N GLY A 70 -6.61 -3.94 8.65
CA GLY A 70 -6.73 -2.48 8.81
C GLY A 70 -6.04 -1.91 10.06
N ILE A 71 -5.59 -2.77 10.98
CA ILE A 71 -4.88 -2.41 12.21
C ILE A 71 -3.68 -3.35 12.39
N LEU A 72 -2.51 -2.76 12.67
CA LEU A 72 -1.29 -3.48 12.98
C LEU A 72 -0.94 -3.33 14.47
N THR A 73 -0.95 -4.44 15.20
CA THR A 73 -0.66 -4.50 16.64
C THR A 73 0.74 -5.07 16.87
N PHE A 74 1.69 -4.19 17.19
CA PHE A 74 3.04 -4.60 17.59
C PHE A 74 3.10 -4.77 19.10
N ASN A 75 3.65 -5.89 19.56
CA ASN A 75 3.86 -6.28 20.95
C ASN A 75 5.32 -6.16 21.40
N SER A 76 6.27 -6.01 20.47
CA SER A 76 7.70 -5.86 20.81
C SER A 76 8.48 -5.13 19.70
N VAL A 77 9.62 -4.55 20.10
CA VAL A 77 10.61 -4.01 19.14
C VAL A 77 11.21 -5.18 18.35
N GLY A 78 11.38 -5.00 17.04
CA GLY A 78 11.86 -6.03 16.12
C GLY A 78 10.76 -6.96 15.58
N GLN A 79 9.55 -6.93 16.14
CA GLN A 79 8.43 -7.69 15.59
C GLN A 79 8.12 -7.26 14.16
N ARG A 80 7.87 -8.25 13.30
CA ARG A 80 7.47 -8.10 11.92
C ARG A 80 6.00 -8.48 11.76
N LEU A 81 5.26 -7.66 11.04
CA LEU A 81 3.86 -7.91 10.68
C LEU A 81 3.68 -7.77 9.18
N TYR A 82 2.72 -8.53 8.66
CA TYR A 82 2.36 -8.56 7.25
C TYR A 82 1.08 -7.76 7.04
N PHE A 83 1.00 -7.08 5.92
CA PHE A 83 -0.27 -6.54 5.40
C PHE A 83 -0.25 -6.59 3.88
N GLU A 84 -1.45 -6.57 3.31
CA GLU A 84 -1.66 -6.47 1.87
C GLU A 84 -2.40 -5.19 1.50
N VAL A 85 -2.14 -4.71 0.30
CA VAL A 85 -2.84 -3.57 -0.31
C VAL A 85 -3.41 -4.01 -1.64
N THR A 86 -4.74 -4.11 -1.71
CA THR A 86 -5.46 -4.49 -2.93
C THR A 86 -6.00 -3.25 -3.62
N VAL A 87 -5.61 -3.06 -4.89
CA VAL A 87 -6.07 -1.97 -5.75
C VAL A 87 -6.89 -2.56 -6.90
N THR A 88 -8.11 -2.06 -7.06
CA THR A 88 -9.01 -2.46 -8.14
C THR A 88 -9.57 -1.23 -8.84
N GLY A 89 -9.92 -1.33 -10.12
CA GLY A 89 -10.56 -0.23 -10.82
C GLY A 89 -10.43 -0.31 -12.32
N MET A 90 -10.67 0.82 -12.98
CA MET A 90 -10.45 0.99 -14.40
C MET A 90 -9.95 2.42 -14.67
N LEU A 91 -8.72 2.54 -15.18
CA LEU A 91 -8.16 3.84 -15.57
C LEU A 91 -8.67 4.29 -16.94
N GLY A 92 -8.81 5.61 -17.11
CA GLY A 92 -9.27 6.24 -18.35
C GLY A 92 -10.78 6.40 -18.49
N GLN A 93 -11.60 5.89 -17.56
CA GLN A 93 -13.07 6.04 -17.62
C GLN A 93 -13.52 7.50 -17.47
N ILE A 94 -12.74 8.31 -16.77
CA ILE A 94 -13.00 9.73 -16.48
C ILE A 94 -11.88 10.66 -17.00
N GLY A 95 -11.11 10.19 -17.99
CA GLY A 95 -10.03 10.96 -18.63
C GLY A 95 -8.70 10.99 -17.87
N GLU A 96 -8.63 10.37 -16.69
CA GLU A 96 -7.40 10.26 -15.89
C GLU A 96 -6.44 9.21 -16.46
N SER A 97 -5.21 9.62 -16.75
CA SER A 97 -4.10 8.72 -17.09
C SER A 97 -3.31 8.25 -15.86
N MET A 98 -3.50 8.92 -14.72
CA MET A 98 -2.80 8.65 -13.47
C MET A 98 -3.66 9.05 -12.27
N ILE A 99 -3.65 8.20 -11.23
CA ILE A 99 -4.29 8.44 -9.93
C ILE A 99 -3.23 8.36 -8.84
N PHE A 100 -3.29 9.30 -7.90
CA PHE A 100 -2.43 9.32 -6.72
C PHE A 100 -3.21 8.91 -5.50
N ALA A 101 -2.61 8.10 -4.65
CA ALA A 101 -3.16 7.75 -3.35
C ALA A 101 -2.05 7.65 -2.31
N SER A 102 -2.44 7.50 -1.05
CA SER A 102 -1.47 7.18 0.00
C SER A 102 -2.10 6.32 1.09
N LEU A 103 -1.30 5.36 1.58
CA LEU A 103 -1.56 4.61 2.79
C LEU A 103 -0.82 5.27 3.94
N LEU A 104 -1.57 5.74 4.93
CA LEU A 104 -1.05 6.28 6.18
C LEU A 104 -1.32 5.27 7.30
N TRP A 105 -0.24 4.75 7.88
CA TRP A 105 -0.30 4.08 9.18
C TRP A 105 -0.09 5.11 10.28
N TYR A 106 -1.05 5.25 11.18
CA TYR A 106 -0.98 6.26 12.24
C TYR A 106 -1.35 5.69 13.60
N ASN A 107 -0.77 6.28 14.63
CA ASN A 107 -1.18 6.16 16.03
C ASN A 107 -1.14 7.54 16.68
N ASN A 108 -1.24 7.62 18.02
CA ASN A 108 -1.23 8.90 18.73
C ASN A 108 0.10 9.67 18.65
N GLU A 109 1.19 9.04 18.22
CA GLU A 109 2.54 9.60 18.29
C GLU A 109 3.24 9.68 16.91
N ASN A 110 2.92 8.76 16.01
CA ASN A 110 3.68 8.50 14.80
C ASN A 110 2.77 8.36 13.59
N GLN A 111 3.29 8.80 12.45
CA GLN A 111 2.66 8.69 11.14
C GLN A 111 3.66 8.13 10.13
N VAL A 112 3.30 7.06 9.43
CA VAL A 112 4.12 6.42 8.41
C VAL A 112 3.30 6.38 7.12
N ARG A 113 3.70 7.18 6.13
CA ARG A 113 3.01 7.33 4.85
C ARG A 113 3.73 6.55 3.75
N SER A 114 2.98 5.81 2.95
CA SER A 114 3.43 5.15 1.73
C SER A 114 2.64 5.70 0.53
N PRO A 115 3.29 6.34 -0.46
CA PRO A 115 2.64 6.78 -1.69
C PRO A 115 2.18 5.60 -2.54
N ILE A 116 1.04 5.75 -3.21
CA ILE A 116 0.47 4.81 -4.17
C ILE A 116 0.27 5.58 -5.48
N VAL A 117 0.79 5.07 -6.59
CA VAL A 117 0.55 5.64 -7.93
C VAL A 117 0.02 4.54 -8.83
N VAL A 118 -1.13 4.80 -9.45
CA VAL A 118 -1.72 3.94 -10.47
C VAL A 118 -1.70 4.71 -11.78
N TYR A 119 -1.17 4.13 -12.85
CA TYR A 119 -1.03 4.84 -14.12
C TYR A 119 -1.24 3.92 -15.32
N ALA A 120 -1.76 4.49 -16.40
CA ALA A 120 -1.94 3.78 -17.65
C ALA A 120 -0.55 3.49 -18.27
N SER A 121 -0.31 2.23 -18.62
CA SER A 121 0.88 1.80 -19.37
C SER A 121 0.43 1.01 -20.59
N SER A 122 1.03 1.34 -21.74
CA SER A 122 0.84 0.66 -23.02
C SER A 122 1.62 -0.65 -23.10
#